data_AF-A0A2N0Q1A8-F1
#
_entry.id   AF-A0A2N0Q1A8-F1
#
_cell.length_a   1.000
_cell.length_b   1.000
_cell.length_c   1.000
_cell.angle_alpha   90.00
_cell.angle_beta   90.00
_cell.angle_gamma   90.00
#
_symmetry.space_group_name_H-M   'P 1'
#
loop_
_entity.id
_entity.type
_entity.pdbx_description
1 polymer ?
#
loop_
_entity_poly.entity_id
_entity_poly.type
_entity_poly.pdbx_seq_one_letter_code
_entity_poly.pdbx_strand_id
1 'polypeptide(L)'
;MASFISMFMNLQKLVLISESKDFFDDFDQLQHINFPHLRTLKFPYSVPKAGPLLNFLEINGKYLNKYYVCDCYESMKLAIAKFCPNLKGLYVIISEEEDDLESLKLILKNCQFLESINASYSYKHLKSKEFYEILVNYSPKNFHKLEMNLFSLQGFEEFFINWKNRIPQRSLTLIIKNTLDNIKNKASPIIEKYHKMGVIKKFKI
;
A
#
# COMPACT_ATOMS: atom_id res chain seq x y z
N MET A 1 -11.19 6.45 24.20
CA MET A 1 -9.96 6.52 23.38
C MET A 1 -9.88 7.84 22.63
N ALA A 2 -10.90 8.17 21.83
CA ALA A 2 -10.89 9.31 20.94
C ALA A 2 -10.77 10.66 21.65
N SER A 3 -11.46 10.85 22.78
CA SER A 3 -11.37 12.05 23.61
C SER A 3 -9.95 12.36 24.14
N PHE A 4 -9.10 11.34 24.30
CA PHE A 4 -7.71 11.53 24.67
C PHE A 4 -6.86 11.91 23.45
N ILE A 5 -7.07 11.23 22.32
CA ILE A 5 -6.32 11.48 21.07
C ILE A 5 -6.56 12.90 20.53
N SER A 6 -7.79 13.41 20.66
CA SER A 6 -8.19 14.75 20.20
C SER A 6 -7.36 15.89 20.81
N MET A 7 -6.76 15.67 21.99
CA MET A 7 -5.96 16.68 22.68
C MET A 7 -4.56 16.88 22.07
N PHE A 8 -4.09 15.96 21.22
CA PHE A 8 -2.73 15.96 20.68
C PHE A 8 -2.64 16.68 19.34
N MET A 9 -2.72 18.01 19.31
CA MET A 9 -2.67 18.80 18.06
C MET A 9 -1.35 18.66 17.29
N ASN A 10 -0.25 18.30 17.98
CA ASN A 10 1.07 18.06 17.39
C ASN A 10 1.32 16.57 17.04
N LEU A 11 0.28 15.73 17.03
CA LEU A 11 0.39 14.30 16.77
C LEU A 11 0.99 14.03 15.38
N GLN A 12 2.16 13.39 15.35
CA GLN A 12 2.83 13.03 14.09
C GLN A 12 2.58 11.61 13.63
N LYS A 13 2.27 10.71 14.57
CA LYS A 13 2.09 9.29 14.31
C LYS A 13 0.97 8.76 15.20
N LEU A 14 -0.05 8.20 14.55
CA LEU A 14 -1.14 7.50 15.20
C LEU A 14 -1.09 6.02 14.77
N VAL A 15 -0.97 5.14 15.74
CA VAL A 15 -1.02 3.68 15.53
C VAL A 15 -2.01 3.12 16.52
N LEU A 16 -3.12 2.59 16.01
CA LEU A 16 -4.18 2.02 16.82
C LEU A 16 -4.20 0.51 16.62
N ILE A 17 -3.89 -0.23 17.68
CA ILE A 17 -3.64 -1.67 17.66
C ILE A 17 -4.72 -2.35 18.50
N SER A 18 -5.69 -2.97 17.83
CA SER A 18 -6.73 -3.77 18.48
C SER A 18 -7.25 -4.82 17.51
N GLU A 19 -7.48 -6.03 18.01
CA GLU A 19 -8.20 -7.08 17.28
C GLU A 19 -9.72 -6.93 17.41
N SER A 20 -10.19 -6.27 18.48
CA SER A 20 -11.61 -5.97 18.69
C SER A 20 -12.06 -4.78 17.85
N LYS A 21 -13.16 -4.96 17.10
CA LYS A 21 -13.81 -3.89 16.32
C LYS A 21 -14.42 -2.82 17.23
N ASP A 22 -14.94 -3.22 18.39
CA ASP A 22 -15.61 -2.34 19.36
C ASP A 22 -14.62 -1.32 19.97
N PHE A 23 -13.32 -1.62 19.91
CA PHE A 23 -12.28 -0.64 20.25
C PHE A 23 -12.43 0.66 19.45
N PHE A 24 -12.93 0.60 18.23
CA PHE A 24 -13.08 1.76 17.33
C PHE A 24 -14.47 2.40 17.38
N ASP A 25 -15.33 2.01 18.32
CA ASP A 25 -16.68 2.56 18.38
C ASP A 25 -16.73 4.06 18.63
N ASP A 26 -15.75 4.60 19.37
CA ASP A 26 -15.63 6.04 19.64
C ASP A 26 -14.78 6.81 18.60
N PHE A 27 -14.33 6.14 17.51
CA PHE A 27 -13.49 6.78 16.48
C PHE A 27 -14.24 7.89 15.72
N ASP A 28 -15.57 7.86 15.71
CA ASP A 28 -16.42 8.91 15.17
C ASP A 28 -16.14 10.28 15.79
N GLN A 29 -15.69 10.34 17.04
CA GLN A 29 -15.28 11.59 17.69
C GLN A 29 -14.01 12.19 17.07
N LEU A 30 -13.18 11.39 16.38
CA LEU A 30 -11.97 11.87 15.69
C LEU A 30 -12.23 12.32 14.26
N GLN A 31 -13.38 11.96 13.67
CA GLN A 31 -13.60 12.04 12.22
C GLN A 31 -13.55 13.48 11.67
N HIS A 32 -13.75 14.49 12.53
CA HIS A 32 -13.73 15.92 12.16
C HIS A 32 -12.54 16.70 12.74
N ILE A 33 -11.62 16.02 13.42
CA ILE A 33 -10.48 16.67 14.07
C ILE A 33 -9.33 16.83 13.07
N ASN A 34 -8.75 18.03 13.03
CA ASN A 34 -7.58 18.33 12.20
C ASN A 34 -6.27 18.07 12.97
N PHE A 35 -5.48 17.13 12.47
CA PHE A 35 -4.13 16.82 12.93
C PHE A 35 -3.10 17.24 11.86
N PRO A 36 -2.73 18.54 11.80
CA PRO A 36 -1.93 19.09 10.71
C PRO A 36 -0.50 18.51 10.62
N HIS A 37 -0.03 17.88 11.70
CA HIS A 37 1.29 17.26 11.78
C HIS A 37 1.27 15.75 11.57
N LEU A 38 0.11 15.12 11.36
CA LEU A 38 -0.02 13.67 11.26
C LEU A 38 0.61 13.16 9.97
N ARG A 39 1.75 12.46 10.08
CA ARG A 39 2.49 11.88 8.96
C ARG A 39 2.26 10.39 8.79
N THR A 40 1.86 9.69 9.85
CA THR A 40 1.71 8.23 9.83
C THR A 40 0.42 7.84 10.54
N LEU A 41 -0.44 7.11 9.83
CA LEU A 41 -1.65 6.53 10.38
C LEU A 41 -1.65 5.01 10.11
N LYS A 42 -1.88 4.21 11.16
CA LYS A 42 -1.85 2.74 11.05
C LYS A 42 -2.94 2.06 11.86
N PHE A 43 -3.54 1.05 11.23
CA PHE A 43 -4.52 0.12 11.78
C PHE A 43 -4.08 -1.32 11.48
N PRO A 44 -3.25 -1.94 12.34
CA PRO A 44 -2.59 -3.20 12.01
C PRO A 44 -3.48 -4.45 11.97
N TYR A 45 -4.61 -4.46 12.69
CA TYR A 45 -5.41 -5.68 12.92
C TYR A 45 -6.90 -5.50 12.71
N SER A 46 -7.47 -4.34 13.06
CA SER A 46 -8.83 -3.96 12.66
C SER A 46 -8.92 -2.47 12.38
N VAL A 47 -9.95 -2.06 11.64
CA VAL A 47 -10.18 -0.68 11.16
C VAL A 47 -11.48 -0.10 11.74
N PRO A 48 -11.57 1.23 11.93
CA PRO A 48 -12.81 1.90 12.25
C PRO A 48 -13.89 1.69 11.19
N LYS A 49 -15.14 2.03 11.55
CA LYS A 49 -16.26 2.10 10.60
C LYS A 49 -15.87 2.98 9.41
N ALA A 50 -16.28 2.56 8.20
CA ALA A 50 -15.86 3.20 6.96
C ALA A 50 -16.17 4.70 6.94
N GLY A 51 -17.41 5.11 7.26
CA GLY A 51 -17.82 6.53 7.24
C GLY A 51 -16.89 7.45 8.06
N PRO A 52 -16.74 7.22 9.38
CA PRO A 52 -15.81 7.99 10.20
C PRO A 52 -14.37 8.03 9.69
N LEU A 53 -13.86 6.92 9.16
CA LEU A 53 -12.51 6.88 8.61
C LEU A 53 -12.37 7.67 7.30
N LEU A 54 -13.39 7.64 6.44
CA LEU A 54 -13.43 8.44 5.20
C LEU A 54 -13.44 9.94 5.52
N ASN A 55 -14.28 10.36 6.46
CA ASN A 55 -14.33 11.75 6.95
C ASN A 55 -12.98 12.19 7.55
N PHE A 56 -12.34 11.29 8.32
CA PHE A 56 -11.01 11.54 8.87
C PHE A 56 -9.97 11.77 7.76
N LEU A 57 -9.98 10.92 6.72
CA LEU A 57 -9.04 11.02 5.59
C LEU A 57 -9.29 12.28 4.75
N GLU A 58 -10.53 12.72 4.59
CA GLU A 58 -10.86 13.96 3.89
C GLU A 58 -10.16 15.18 4.53
N ILE A 59 -10.10 15.24 5.86
CA ILE A 59 -9.46 16.34 6.59
C ILE A 59 -7.94 16.17 6.69
N ASN A 60 -7.51 14.95 7.05
CA ASN A 60 -6.14 14.69 7.49
C ASN A 60 -5.25 14.04 6.42
N GLY A 61 -5.85 13.46 5.38
CA GLY A 61 -5.15 12.65 4.38
C GLY A 61 -4.00 13.39 3.70
N LYS A 62 -4.18 14.69 3.44
CA LYS A 62 -3.16 15.53 2.80
C LYS A 62 -1.86 15.66 3.62
N TYR A 63 -1.89 15.38 4.91
CA TYR A 63 -0.70 15.44 5.77
C TYR A 63 0.05 14.10 5.84
N LEU A 64 -0.59 13.00 5.45
CA LEU A 64 -0.07 11.65 5.58
C LEU A 64 1.05 11.37 4.58
N ASN A 65 2.15 10.83 5.11
CA ASN A 65 3.25 10.24 4.34
C ASN A 65 3.15 8.71 4.31
N LYS A 66 2.56 8.09 5.34
CA LYS A 66 2.42 6.63 5.46
C LYS A 66 1.04 6.27 5.96
N TYR A 67 0.42 5.33 5.26
CA TYR A 67 -0.90 4.79 5.61
C TYR A 67 -0.86 3.27 5.60
N TYR A 68 -1.35 2.65 6.68
CA TYR A 68 -1.43 1.21 6.82
C TYR A 68 -2.80 0.80 7.36
N VAL A 69 -3.48 -0.11 6.66
CA VAL A 69 -4.75 -0.69 7.09
C VAL A 69 -4.79 -2.18 6.81
N CYS A 70 -5.16 -2.98 7.79
CA CYS A 70 -5.30 -4.43 7.63
C CYS A 70 -6.48 -4.85 6.75
N ASP A 71 -7.41 -3.95 6.46
CA ASP A 71 -8.57 -4.18 5.60
C ASP A 71 -8.84 -2.91 4.79
N CYS A 72 -9.03 -3.05 3.47
CA CYS A 72 -9.10 -1.92 2.56
C CYS A 72 -10.09 -2.20 1.42
N TYR A 73 -11.36 -1.86 1.67
CA TYR A 73 -12.42 -1.89 0.67
C TYR A 73 -12.20 -0.82 -0.40
N GLU A 74 -12.86 -0.98 -1.55
CA GLU A 74 -12.79 -0.07 -2.70
C GLU A 74 -12.98 1.41 -2.32
N SER A 75 -14.03 1.73 -1.54
CA SER A 75 -14.31 3.10 -1.09
C SER A 75 -13.15 3.74 -0.34
N MET A 76 -12.38 2.96 0.41
CA MET A 76 -11.18 3.44 1.09
C MET A 76 -10.04 3.69 0.10
N LYS A 77 -9.87 2.83 -0.91
CA LYS A 77 -8.88 3.06 -1.98
C LYS A 77 -9.18 4.33 -2.76
N LEU A 78 -10.45 4.58 -3.10
CA LEU A 78 -10.89 5.83 -3.74
C LEU A 78 -10.62 7.06 -2.86
N ALA A 79 -10.88 6.96 -1.56
CA ALA A 79 -10.58 8.04 -0.61
C ALA A 79 -9.07 8.30 -0.46
N ILE A 80 -8.24 7.26 -0.45
CA ILE A 80 -6.76 7.42 -0.47
C ILE A 80 -6.36 8.19 -1.73
N ALA A 81 -6.86 7.76 -2.89
CA ALA A 81 -6.54 8.40 -4.16
C ALA A 81 -7.00 9.87 -4.22
N LYS A 82 -8.11 10.21 -3.56
CA LYS A 82 -8.65 11.57 -3.55
C LYS A 82 -7.99 12.47 -2.51
N PHE A 83 -7.74 11.97 -1.30
CA PHE A 83 -7.43 12.79 -0.15
C PHE A 83 -5.99 12.66 0.37
N CYS A 84 -5.21 11.68 -0.11
CA CYS A 84 -3.84 11.43 0.37
C CYS A 84 -2.73 11.69 -0.68
N PRO A 85 -2.67 12.88 -1.32
CA PRO A 85 -1.74 13.11 -2.44
C PRO A 85 -0.25 13.03 -2.05
N ASN A 86 0.08 13.24 -0.78
CA ASN A 86 1.46 13.28 -0.26
C ASN A 86 1.99 11.92 0.23
N LEU A 87 1.24 10.85 -0.02
CA LEU A 87 1.58 9.51 0.45
C LEU A 87 2.89 9.02 -0.19
N LYS A 88 3.82 8.54 0.65
CA LYS A 88 5.11 7.94 0.25
C LYS A 88 5.13 6.42 0.43
N GLY A 89 4.35 5.90 1.37
CA GLY A 89 4.23 4.47 1.62
C GLY A 89 2.79 4.06 1.84
N LEU A 90 2.38 3.04 1.10
CA LEU A 90 1.04 2.47 1.16
C LEU A 90 1.12 0.98 1.51
N TYR A 91 0.23 0.53 2.39
CA TYR A 91 -0.14 -0.88 2.46
C TYR A 91 -1.49 -1.07 1.78
N VAL A 92 -1.61 -2.11 0.95
CA VAL A 92 -2.83 -2.42 0.21
C VAL A 92 -3.08 -3.93 0.19
N ILE A 93 -4.35 -4.30 0.27
CA ILE A 93 -4.81 -5.66 -0.03
C ILE A 93 -5.41 -5.64 -1.43
N ILE A 94 -4.90 -6.52 -2.28
CA ILE A 94 -5.38 -6.71 -3.64
C ILE A 94 -6.44 -7.81 -3.63
N SER A 95 -7.64 -7.47 -4.07
CA SER A 95 -8.73 -8.43 -4.30
C SER A 95 -8.80 -8.83 -5.79
N GLU A 96 -9.71 -9.76 -6.11
CA GLU A 96 -9.93 -10.22 -7.49
C GLU A 96 -10.91 -9.33 -8.28
N GLU A 97 -11.60 -8.43 -7.59
CA GLU A 97 -12.60 -7.53 -8.16
C GLU A 97 -11.93 -6.52 -9.10
N GLU A 98 -12.50 -6.30 -10.28
CA GLU A 98 -11.93 -5.38 -11.27
C GLU A 98 -11.87 -3.94 -10.73
N ASP A 99 -12.90 -3.53 -9.99
CA ASP A 99 -12.99 -2.23 -9.35
C ASP A 99 -11.85 -1.98 -8.34
N ASP A 100 -11.29 -3.04 -7.76
CA ASP A 100 -10.15 -2.97 -6.85
C ASP A 100 -8.87 -2.53 -7.57
N LEU A 101 -8.65 -3.09 -8.75
CA LEU A 101 -7.51 -2.76 -9.60
C LEU A 101 -7.64 -1.37 -10.22
N GLU A 102 -8.86 -0.97 -10.62
CA GLU A 102 -9.12 0.41 -11.08
C GLU A 102 -8.88 1.42 -9.96
N SER A 103 -9.31 1.11 -8.74
CA SER A 103 -9.02 1.95 -7.57
C SER A 103 -7.53 2.04 -7.28
N LEU A 104 -6.76 0.95 -7.44
CA LEU A 104 -5.30 0.98 -7.33
C LEU A 104 -4.67 1.87 -8.41
N LYS A 105 -5.13 1.79 -9.67
CA LYS A 105 -4.67 2.69 -10.74
C LYS A 105 -4.89 4.15 -10.37
N LEU A 106 -6.05 4.47 -9.79
CA LEU A 106 -6.37 5.83 -9.34
C LEU A 106 -5.41 6.31 -8.23
N ILE A 107 -5.11 5.45 -7.25
CA ILE A 107 -4.13 5.76 -6.20
C ILE A 107 -2.76 6.08 -6.83
N LEU A 108 -2.27 5.21 -7.72
CA LEU A 108 -0.95 5.37 -8.34
C LEU A 108 -0.86 6.66 -9.18
N LYS A 109 -1.96 7.04 -9.87
CA LYS A 109 -2.05 8.29 -10.63
C LYS A 109 -2.13 9.53 -9.73
N ASN A 110 -2.73 9.47 -8.56
CA ASN A 110 -2.96 10.67 -7.75
C ASN A 110 -1.89 10.87 -6.66
N CYS A 111 -1.30 9.80 -6.15
CA CYS A 111 -0.26 9.84 -5.12
C CYS A 111 1.14 9.97 -5.75
N GLN A 112 1.47 11.12 -6.35
CA GLN A 112 2.71 11.30 -7.12
C GLN A 112 4.01 11.22 -6.30
N PHE A 113 3.92 11.29 -4.97
CA PHE A 113 5.05 11.09 -4.05
C PHE A 113 5.22 9.64 -3.60
N LEU A 114 4.41 8.70 -4.11
CA LEU A 114 4.47 7.31 -3.67
C LEU A 114 5.81 6.68 -4.05
N GLU A 115 6.53 6.22 -3.03
CA GLU A 115 7.84 5.58 -3.17
C GLU A 115 7.72 4.07 -3.01
N SER A 116 6.72 3.62 -2.23
CA SER A 116 6.60 2.22 -1.81
C SER A 116 5.17 1.73 -1.65
N ILE A 117 4.99 0.45 -1.99
CA ILE A 117 3.77 -0.33 -1.75
C ILE A 117 4.16 -1.61 -1.03
N ASN A 118 3.39 -1.95 0.00
CA ASN A 118 3.37 -3.27 0.62
C ASN A 118 2.03 -3.93 0.27
N ALA A 119 2.04 -4.92 -0.62
CA ALA A 119 0.87 -5.57 -1.17
C ALA A 119 0.66 -6.98 -0.57
N SER A 120 -0.54 -7.23 -0.07
CA SER A 120 -1.00 -8.57 0.29
C SER A 120 -2.12 -9.00 -0.66
N TYR A 121 -2.29 -10.30 -0.86
CA TYR A 121 -3.41 -10.86 -1.63
C TYR A 121 -4.46 -11.42 -0.68
N SER A 122 -5.74 -11.27 -1.01
CA SER A 122 -6.77 -12.09 -0.37
C SER A 122 -6.54 -13.56 -0.76
N TYR A 123 -6.77 -14.48 0.17
CA TYR A 123 -6.39 -15.91 0.08
C TYR A 123 -6.95 -16.68 -1.12
N LYS A 124 -7.79 -16.06 -1.96
CA LYS A 124 -8.59 -16.78 -2.95
C LYS A 124 -7.99 -16.77 -4.34
N HIS A 125 -7.61 -15.66 -4.98
CA HIS A 125 -7.27 -15.71 -6.41
C HIS A 125 -6.24 -14.63 -6.83
N LEU A 126 -5.28 -14.98 -7.69
CA LEU A 126 -4.12 -14.16 -8.04
C LEU A 126 -4.23 -13.59 -9.47
N LYS A 127 -4.73 -12.36 -9.60
CA LYS A 127 -4.48 -11.47 -10.77
C LYS A 127 -3.07 -10.86 -10.70
N SER A 128 -2.07 -11.70 -10.40
CA SER A 128 -0.68 -11.25 -10.16
C SER A 128 -0.08 -10.54 -11.37
N LYS A 129 -0.35 -11.04 -12.58
CA LYS A 129 0.08 -10.40 -13.84
C LYS A 129 -0.51 -9.00 -14.01
N GLU A 130 -1.83 -8.84 -13.86
CA GLU A 130 -2.50 -7.54 -13.99
C GLU A 130 -1.99 -6.53 -12.94
N PHE A 131 -1.77 -6.99 -11.71
CA PHE A 131 -1.17 -6.16 -10.67
C PHE A 131 0.22 -5.65 -11.08
N TYR A 132 1.09 -6.51 -11.63
CA TYR A 132 2.41 -6.10 -12.10
C TYR A 132 2.33 -5.13 -13.27
N GLU A 133 1.43 -5.35 -14.23
CA GLU A 133 1.19 -4.44 -15.35
C GLU A 133 0.74 -3.06 -14.85
N ILE A 134 -0.15 -3.03 -13.86
CA ILE A 134 -0.59 -1.79 -13.22
C ILE A 134 0.58 -1.05 -12.58
N LEU A 135 1.42 -1.75 -11.83
CA LEU A 135 2.60 -1.13 -11.21
C LEU A 135 3.56 -0.56 -12.25
N VAL A 136 3.81 -1.24 -13.37
CA VAL A 136 4.70 -0.71 -14.41
C VAL A 136 4.09 0.54 -15.04
N ASN A 137 2.81 0.50 -15.40
CA ASN A 137 2.18 1.51 -16.26
C ASN A 137 1.70 2.75 -15.50
N TYR A 138 1.29 2.59 -14.23
CA TYR A 138 0.63 3.66 -13.49
C TYR A 138 1.45 4.20 -12.32
N SER A 139 2.50 3.51 -11.87
CA SER A 139 3.26 3.99 -10.72
C SER A 139 3.94 5.34 -10.98
N PRO A 140 3.99 6.23 -9.98
CA PRO A 140 4.59 7.54 -10.12
C PRO A 140 6.13 7.45 -10.18
N LYS A 141 6.79 8.46 -10.76
CA LYS A 141 8.24 8.46 -11.03
C LYS A 141 9.12 8.15 -9.81
N ASN A 142 8.64 8.45 -8.60
CA ASN A 142 9.35 8.19 -7.35
C ASN A 142 9.23 6.74 -6.85
N PHE A 143 8.31 5.95 -7.40
CA PHE A 143 8.06 4.58 -6.98
C PHE A 143 9.23 3.66 -7.29
N HIS A 144 9.77 3.02 -6.25
CA HIS A 144 10.99 2.21 -6.36
C HIS A 144 11.09 1.09 -5.32
N LYS A 145 10.06 0.86 -4.51
CA LYS A 145 10.05 -0.22 -3.52
C LYS A 145 8.73 -0.99 -3.56
N LEU A 146 8.82 -2.28 -3.87
CA LEU A 146 7.71 -3.21 -3.79
C LEU A 146 7.98 -4.22 -2.68
N GLU A 147 7.05 -4.30 -1.75
CA GLU A 147 7.01 -5.33 -0.74
C GLU A 147 5.73 -6.15 -0.97
N MET A 148 5.81 -7.48 -0.94
CA MET A 148 4.64 -8.30 -1.23
C MET A 148 4.74 -9.73 -0.68
N ASN A 149 3.59 -10.41 -0.62
CA ASN A 149 3.55 -11.86 -0.54
C ASN A 149 3.67 -12.45 -1.95
N LEU A 150 4.48 -13.49 -2.13
CA LEU A 150 4.67 -14.14 -3.44
C LEU A 150 4.08 -15.55 -3.42
N PHE A 151 2.88 -15.70 -3.98
CA PHE A 151 2.15 -16.97 -4.07
C PHE A 151 1.98 -17.48 -5.51
N SER A 152 2.39 -16.70 -6.51
CA SER A 152 2.43 -17.12 -7.92
C SER A 152 3.58 -16.41 -8.65
N LEU A 153 4.14 -17.08 -9.66
CA LEU A 153 5.16 -16.53 -10.55
C LEU A 153 4.58 -16.00 -11.88
N GLN A 154 3.27 -16.05 -12.05
CA GLN A 154 2.62 -15.57 -13.26
C GLN A 154 2.91 -14.07 -13.47
N GLY A 155 3.50 -13.72 -14.61
CA GLY A 155 3.90 -12.35 -14.92
C GLY A 155 5.10 -11.83 -14.11
N PHE A 156 5.73 -12.64 -13.24
CA PHE A 156 6.80 -12.19 -12.34
C PHE A 156 8.10 -11.83 -13.08
N GLU A 157 8.52 -12.64 -14.06
CA GLU A 157 9.69 -12.29 -14.88
C GLU A 157 9.37 -11.15 -15.86
N GLU A 158 8.19 -11.18 -16.49
CA GLU A 158 7.69 -10.14 -17.39
C GLU A 158 7.64 -8.77 -16.68
N PHE A 159 7.25 -8.74 -15.41
CA PHE A 159 7.31 -7.54 -14.57
C PHE A 159 8.69 -6.88 -14.59
N PHE A 160 9.78 -7.64 -14.41
CA PHE A 160 11.12 -7.06 -14.39
C PHE A 160 11.60 -6.61 -15.77
N ILE A 161 11.20 -7.32 -16.83
CA ILE A 161 11.46 -6.91 -18.22
C ILE A 161 10.81 -5.55 -18.48
N ASN A 162 9.54 -5.41 -18.12
CA ASN A 162 8.77 -4.19 -18.32
C ASN A 162 9.25 -3.07 -17.40
N TRP A 163 9.62 -3.39 -16.15
CA TRP A 163 10.17 -2.43 -15.19
C TRP A 163 11.49 -1.82 -15.68
N LYS A 164 12.36 -2.61 -16.32
CA LYS A 164 13.62 -2.13 -16.91
C LYS A 164 13.39 -1.00 -17.93
N ASN A 165 12.26 -1.02 -18.63
CA ASN A 165 11.93 -0.07 -19.71
C ASN A 165 11.16 1.16 -19.21
N ARG A 166 10.90 1.27 -17.90
CA ARG A 166 10.13 2.37 -17.32
C ARG A 166 10.93 3.68 -17.33
N ILE A 167 10.23 4.81 -17.53
CA ILE A 167 10.82 6.15 -17.50
C ILE A 167 10.26 6.95 -16.31
N PRO A 168 11.10 7.49 -15.40
CA PRO A 168 12.56 7.33 -15.37
C PRO A 168 12.96 5.90 -14.99
N GLN A 169 14.08 5.45 -15.52
CA GLN A 169 14.63 4.15 -15.16
C GLN A 169 15.15 4.21 -13.73
N ARG A 170 14.49 3.48 -12.82
CA ARG A 170 14.86 3.43 -11.40
C ARG A 170 14.88 1.99 -10.93
N SER A 171 16.00 1.56 -10.35
CA SER A 171 16.13 0.21 -9.83
C SER A 171 15.16 -0.05 -8.67
N LEU A 172 14.53 -1.22 -8.69
CA LEU A 172 13.52 -1.65 -7.71
C LEU A 172 14.19 -2.19 -6.44
N THR A 173 13.65 -1.85 -5.29
CA THR A 173 13.85 -2.61 -4.05
C THR A 173 12.70 -3.60 -3.89
N LEU A 174 13.01 -4.90 -3.85
CA LEU A 174 12.01 -5.96 -3.76
C LEU A 174 12.05 -6.63 -2.38
N ILE A 175 10.93 -6.76 -1.69
CA ILE A 175 10.86 -7.51 -0.42
C ILE A 175 9.73 -8.53 -0.52
N ILE A 176 10.06 -9.81 -0.44
CA ILE A 176 9.09 -10.88 -0.35
C ILE A 176 8.93 -11.22 1.14
N LYS A 177 7.71 -11.07 1.68
CA LYS A 177 7.42 -11.31 3.09
C LYS A 177 7.02 -12.74 3.39
N ASN A 178 6.13 -13.29 2.56
CA ASN A 178 5.60 -14.63 2.68
C ASN A 178 5.61 -15.29 1.31
N THR A 179 6.07 -16.54 1.24
CA THR A 179 6.09 -17.35 0.03
C THR A 179 6.20 -18.83 0.40
N LEU A 180 5.80 -19.72 -0.51
CA LEU A 180 6.01 -21.16 -0.36
C LEU A 180 7.42 -21.54 -0.83
N ASP A 181 8.05 -22.54 -0.21
CA ASP A 181 9.44 -22.93 -0.53
C ASP A 181 9.64 -23.29 -2.01
N ASN A 182 8.67 -23.97 -2.63
CA ASN A 182 8.71 -24.31 -4.05
C ASN A 182 8.68 -23.07 -4.96
N ILE A 183 7.94 -22.03 -4.58
CA ILE A 183 7.89 -20.75 -5.30
C ILE A 183 9.18 -19.98 -5.07
N LYS A 184 9.66 -19.92 -3.81
CA LYS A 184 10.93 -19.30 -3.44
C LYS A 184 12.10 -19.84 -4.26
N ASN A 185 12.21 -21.16 -4.38
CA ASN A 185 13.27 -21.82 -5.14
C ASN A 185 13.24 -21.46 -6.63
N LYS A 186 12.04 -21.25 -7.20
CA LYS A 186 11.87 -20.83 -8.60
C LYS A 186 12.03 -19.32 -8.79
N ALA A 187 11.67 -18.51 -7.79
CA ALA A 187 11.77 -17.06 -7.83
C ALA A 187 13.23 -16.58 -7.69
N SER A 188 14.03 -17.26 -6.87
CA SER A 188 15.38 -16.82 -6.51
C SER A 188 16.30 -16.64 -7.72
N PRO A 189 16.39 -17.60 -8.68
CA PRO A 189 17.19 -17.42 -9.89
C PRO A 189 16.75 -16.23 -10.75
N ILE A 190 15.43 -15.97 -10.82
CA ILE A 190 14.86 -14.82 -11.55
C ILE A 190 15.32 -13.52 -10.86
N ILE A 191 15.14 -13.42 -9.55
CA ILE A 191 15.53 -12.23 -8.77
C ILE A 191 17.03 -11.97 -8.89
N GLU A 192 17.88 -13.00 -8.79
CA GLU A 192 19.33 -12.87 -8.94
C GLU A 192 19.73 -12.38 -10.34
N LYS A 193 19.09 -12.91 -11.40
CA LYS A 193 19.30 -12.45 -12.78
C LYS A 193 19.03 -10.95 -12.90
N TYR A 194 17.87 -10.48 -12.42
CA TYR A 194 17.50 -9.05 -12.53
C TYR A 194 18.26 -8.15 -11.56
N HIS A 195 18.78 -8.68 -10.46
CA HIS A 195 19.73 -7.98 -9.60
C HIS A 195 21.08 -7.75 -10.32
N LYS A 196 21.65 -8.79 -10.95
CA LYS A 196 22.89 -8.67 -11.74
C LYS A 196 22.74 -7.70 -12.92
N MET A 197 21.54 -7.59 -13.49
CA MET A 197 21.22 -6.63 -14.56
C MET A 197 20.94 -5.20 -14.07
N GLY A 198 21.00 -4.94 -12.76
CA GLY A 198 20.74 -3.61 -12.16
C GLY A 198 19.27 -3.19 -12.12
N VAL A 199 18.35 -4.06 -12.53
CA VAL A 199 16.90 -3.81 -12.47
C VAL A 199 16.43 -3.84 -11.02
N ILE A 200 16.96 -4.77 -10.22
CA ILE A 200 16.73 -4.84 -8.76
C ILE A 200 17.97 -4.31 -8.05
N LYS A 201 17.80 -3.28 -7.21
CA LYS A 201 18.87 -2.67 -6.41
C LYS A 201 19.19 -3.47 -5.15
N LYS A 202 18.14 -3.95 -4.49
CA LYS A 202 18.18 -4.68 -3.22
C LYS A 202 17.01 -5.64 -3.18
N PHE A 203 17.23 -6.83 -2.65
CA PHE A 203 16.14 -7.77 -2.40
C PHE A 203 16.24 -8.42 -1.01
N LYS A 204 15.08 -8.83 -0.49
CA LYS A 204 14.95 -9.70 0.68
C LYS A 204 13.84 -10.72 0.40
N ILE A 205 14.06 -11.96 0.79
CA ILE A 205 13.11 -13.09 0.66
C ILE A 205 13.08 -13.83 1.99
#